data_AF-A0A527CWZ0-F1
#
_entry.id   AF-A0A527CWZ0-F1
#
_cell.length_a   1.000
_cell.length_b   1.000
_cell.length_c   1.000
_cell.angle_alpha   90.00
_cell.angle_beta   90.00
_cell.angle_gamma   90.00
#
_symmetry.space_group_name_H-M   'P 1'
#
loop_
_entity.id
_entity.type
_entity.pdbx_description
1 polymer ?
#
loop_
_entity_poly.entity_id
_entity_poly.type
_entity_poly.pdbx_seq_one_letter_code
_entity_poly.pdbx_strand_id
1 'polypeptide(L)' 'VVAGFLLAFTFSFDDFIIAFFVAGAQTTLPIYVFASIRRGVTPEINAIATIVLVASILLVVLAQWQLRQRKPSN' A
#
# COMPACT_ATOMS: atom_id res chain seq x y z
N VAL A 1 -3.36 19.32 2.15
CA VAL A 1 -2.23 18.85 1.31
C VAL A 1 -1.87 17.39 1.62
N VAL A 2 -1.39 17.05 2.82
CA VAL A 2 -1.00 15.66 3.19
C VAL A 2 -2.15 14.65 3.07
N ALA A 3 -3.36 14.98 3.53
CA ALA A 3 -4.52 14.10 3.38
C ALA A 3 -4.92 13.86 1.91
N GLY A 4 -4.79 14.88 1.05
CA GLY A 4 -5.07 14.77 -0.38
C GLY A 4 -4.02 13.92 -1.11
N PHE A 5 -2.75 14.01 -0.70
CA PHE A 5 -1.69 13.12 -1.20
C PHE A 5 -1.97 11.66 -0.86
N LEU A 6 -2.32 11.35 0.39
CA LEU A 6 -2.65 9.98 0.82
C LEU A 6 -3.90 9.44 0.11
N LEU A 7 -4.91 10.30 -0.11
CA LEU A 7 -6.14 9.94 -0.82
C LEU A 7 -5.88 9.67 -2.30
N ALA A 8 -5.10 10.51 -2.98
CA ALA A 8 -4.70 10.29 -4.38
C ALA A 8 -3.83 9.04 -4.55
N PHE A 9 -2.93 8.76 -3.60
CA PHE A 9 -2.14 7.53 -3.59
C PHE A 9 -3.01 6.29 -3.43
N THR A 10 -3.99 6.34 -2.52
CA THR A 10 -4.95 5.24 -2.29
C THR A 10 -5.79 4.95 -3.54
N PHE A 11 -6.29 6.00 -4.21
CA PHE A 11 -7.03 5.85 -5.46
C PHE A 11 -6.20 5.20 -6.58
N SER A 12 -4.88 5.44 -6.63
CA SER A 12 -4.02 4.85 -7.67
C SER A 12 -3.91 3.31 -7.61
N PHE A 13 -4.20 2.71 -6.45
CA PHE A 13 -4.27 1.25 -6.30
C PHE A 13 -5.66 0.67 -6.64
N ASP A 14 -6.74 1.46 -6.49
CA ASP A 14 -8.12 1.03 -6.80
C ASP A 14 -8.34 0.84 -8.30
N ASP A 15 -7.78 1.73 -9.12
CA ASP A 15 -7.88 1.71 -10.60
C ASP A 15 -7.07 0.58 -11.28
N PHE A 16 -6.55 -0.40 -10.54
CA PHE A 16 -5.78 -1.53 -11.08
C PHE A 16 -6.50 -2.27 -12.20
N ILE A 17 -7.80 -2.57 -12.03
CA ILE A 17 -8.58 -3.34 -13.02
C ILE A 17 -8.60 -2.61 -14.36
N ILE A 18 -8.85 -1.29 -14.33
CA ILE A 18 -8.90 -0.46 -15.53
C ILE A 18 -7.50 -0.40 -16.16
N ALA A 19 -6.46 -0.15 -15.36
CA ALA A 19 -5.09 -0.13 -15.84
C ALA A 19 -4.68 -1.47 -16.48
N PHE A 20 -5.06 -2.60 -15.89
CA PHE A 20 -4.72 -3.93 -16.39
C PHE A 20 -5.31 -4.20 -17.79
N PHE A 21 -6.53 -3.72 -18.05
CA PHE A 21 -7.18 -3.91 -19.35
C PHE A 21 -6.84 -2.82 -20.38
N VAL A 22 -6.44 -1.62 -19.95
CA VAL A 22 -6.22 -0.46 -20.83
C VAL A 22 -4.73 -0.17 -21.11
N ALA A 23 -3.81 -0.50 -20.20
CA ALA A 23 -2.40 -0.11 -20.31
C ALA A 23 -1.61 -0.80 -21.45
N GLY A 24 -2.15 -1.89 -22.02
CA GLY A 24 -1.54 -2.59 -23.15
C GLY A 24 -0.14 -3.12 -22.82
N ALA A 25 0.89 -2.61 -23.49
CA ALA A 25 2.29 -3.01 -23.26
C ALA A 25 3.00 -2.25 -22.11
N GLN A 26 2.35 -1.26 -21.51
CA GLN A 26 2.93 -0.44 -20.43
C GLN A 26 2.59 -1.04 -19.07
N THR A 27 3.61 -1.27 -18.22
CA THR A 27 3.39 -1.77 -16.86
C THR A 27 3.34 -0.63 -15.85
N THR A 28 2.17 -0.39 -15.25
CA THR A 28 2.02 0.53 -14.11
C THR A 28 2.41 -0.16 -12.79
N LEU A 29 2.67 0.62 -11.74
CA LEU A 29 3.10 0.10 -10.43
C LEU A 29 2.17 -1.03 -9.90
N PRO A 30 0.83 -0.90 -9.93
CA PRO A 30 -0.06 -1.97 -9.48
C PRO A 30 -0.04 -3.21 -10.39
N ILE A 31 0.08 -3.01 -11.71
CA ILE A 31 0.18 -4.11 -12.69
C ILE A 31 1.47 -4.92 -12.47
N TYR A 32 2.58 -4.24 -12.21
CA TYR A 32 3.87 -4.88 -11.93
C TYR A 32 3.82 -5.70 -10.64
N VAL A 33 3.25 -5.15 -9.55
CA VAL A 33 3.10 -5.88 -8.29
C VAL A 33 2.24 -7.13 -8.47
N PHE A 34 1.09 -7.00 -9.14
CA PHE A 34 0.21 -8.14 -9.43
C PHE A 34 0.89 -9.20 -10.31
N ALA A 35 1.55 -8.79 -11.39
CA ALA A 35 2.25 -9.68 -12.30
C ALA A 35 3.46 -10.37 -11.63
N SER A 36 4.13 -9.70 -10.70
CA SER A 36 5.22 -10.29 -9.91
C SER A 36 4.69 -11.38 -8.97
N ILE A 37 3.60 -11.15 -8.25
CA ILE A 37 2.95 -12.19 -7.42
C ILE A 37 2.55 -13.41 -8.27
N ARG A 38 2.03 -13.18 -9.48
CA ARG A 38 1.56 -14.25 -10.38
C ARG A 38 2.66 -15.07 -11.05
N ARG A 39 3.88 -14.53 -11.17
CA ARG A 39 5.06 -15.21 -11.74
C ARG A 39 5.77 -16.17 -10.77
N GLY A 40 5.28 -16.27 -9.54
CA GLY A 40 5.86 -17.10 -8.48
C GLY A 40 6.50 -16.23 -7.40
N VAL A 41 6.46 -16.70 -6.15
CA VAL A 41 7.05 -16.01 -4.99
C VAL A 41 8.57 -16.05 -5.07
N THR A 42 9.17 -15.07 -5.73
CA THR A 42 10.60 -14.84 -5.63
C THR A 42 10.93 -14.28 -4.24
N PRO A 43 12.13 -14.56 -3.69
CA PRO A 43 12.56 -13.99 -2.40
C PRO A 43 12.43 -12.46 -2.33
N GLU A 44 12.54 -11.78 -3.47
CA GLU A 44 12.36 -10.34 -3.62
C GLU A 44 10.92 -9.88 -3.32
N ILE A 45 9.90 -10.60 -3.79
CA ILE A 45 8.50 -10.27 -3.52
C ILE A 45 8.18 -10.45 -2.04
N ASN A 46 8.70 -11.51 -1.41
CA ASN A 46 8.54 -11.73 0.03
C ASN A 46 9.24 -10.65 0.86
N ALA A 47 10.41 -10.16 0.40
CA ALA A 47 11.10 -9.05 1.06
C ALA A 47 10.26 -7.76 1.01
N ILE A 48 9.74 -7.40 -0.18
CA ILE A 48 8.88 -6.22 -0.35
C ILE A 48 7.60 -6.35 0.50
N ALA A 49 6.94 -7.51 0.46
CA ALA A 49 5.74 -7.78 1.25
C ALA A 49 5.98 -7.63 2.77
N THR A 50 7.11 -8.14 3.26
CA THR A 50 7.49 -8.03 4.67
C THR A 50 7.74 -6.58 5.07
N ILE A 51 8.43 -5.80 4.23
CA ILE A 51 8.70 -4.37 4.49
C ILE A 51 7.37 -3.60 4.57
N VAL A 52 6.46 -3.82 3.62
CA VAL A 52 5.14 -3.16 3.61
C VAL A 52 4.34 -3.55 4.85
N LEU A 53 4.32 -4.84 5.22
CA LEU A 53 3.62 -5.33 6.40
C LEU A 53 4.16 -4.68 7.69
N VAL A 54 5.48 -4.65 7.87
CA VAL A 54 6.12 -4.04 9.05
C VAL A 54 5.83 -2.54 9.09
N ALA A 55 5.90 -1.83 7.96
CA ALA A 55 5.59 -0.41 7.89
C ALA A 55 4.13 -0.12 8.27
N SER A 56 3.18 -0.92 7.78
CA SER A 56 1.76 -0.79 8.13
C SER A 56 1.51 -1.03 9.62
N ILE A 57 2.14 -2.06 10.20
CA ILE A 57 2.02 -2.35 11.64
C ILE A 57 2.59 -1.18 12.46
N LEU A 58 3.76 -0.66 12.09
CA LEU A 58 4.36 0.48 12.78
C LEU A 58 3.46 1.71 12.73
N LEU A 59 2.90 2.04 11.57
CA LEU A 59 1.97 3.16 11.43
C LEU A 59 0.72 3.00 12.31
N VAL A 60 0.13 1.79 12.34
CA VAL A 60 -1.04 1.51 13.18
C VAL A 60 -0.68 1.62 14.66
N VAL A 61 0.45 1.07 15.09
CA VAL A 61 0.91 1.14 16.49
C VAL A 61 1.17 2.58 16.91
N LEU A 62 1.84 3.37 16.06
CA LEU A 62 2.10 4.78 16.32
C LEU A 62 0.81 5.59 16.40
N ALA A 63 -0.14 5.36 15.48
CA ALA A 63 -1.44 6.00 15.49
C ALA A 63 -2.23 5.64 16.76
N GLN A 64 -2.24 4.36 17.15
CA GLN A 64 -2.88 3.88 18.39
C GLN A 64 -2.22 4.48 19.63
N TRP A 65 -0.90 4.58 19.66
CA TRP A 65 -0.17 5.20 20.77
C TRP A 65 -0.50 6.69 20.90
N GLN A 66 -0.57 7.42 19.79
CA GLN A 66 -0.94 8.83 19.77
C GLN A 66 -2.41 9.06 20.16
N LEU A 67 -3.32 8.18 19.74
CA LEU A 67 -4.74 8.23 20.11
C LEU A 67 -4.94 7.88 21.60
N ARG A 68 -4.17 6.94 22.15
CA ARG A 68 -4.20 6.60 23.59
C ARG A 68 -3.74 7.76 24.48
N GLN A 69 -2.78 8.56 24.04
CA GLN A 69 -2.36 9.78 24.75
C GLN A 69 -3.41 10.90 24.71
N ARG A 70 -4.40 10.81 23.82
CA ARG A 70 -5.46 11.82 23.67
C ARG A 70 -6.76 11.46 24.40
N LYS A 71 -6.81 10.37 25.17
CA LYS A 71 -7.96 10.09 26.03
C LYS A 71 -7.90 11.06 27.22
N PRO A 72 -8.71 12.15 27.25
CA PRO A 72 -8.72 13.06 28.38
C PRO A 72 -9.38 12.28 29.52
N SER A 73 -8.74 12.29 30.69
CA SER A 73 -9.38 11.93 31.94
C SER A 73 -10.60 12.83 32.11
N ASN A 74 -11.80 12.27 31.99
CA ASN A 74 -12.97 12.82 32.67
C ASN A 74 -12.83 12.58 34.16
#